data_AF-G2FDG7-F1
#
_entry.id   AF-G2FDG7-F1
#
_cell.length_a   1.000
_cell.length_b   1.000
_cell.length_c   1.000
_cell.angle_alpha   90.00
_cell.angle_beta   90.00
_cell.angle_gamma   90.00
#
_symmetry.space_group_name_H-M   'P 1'
#
loop_
_entity.id
_entity.type
_entity.pdbx_description
1 polymer ?
#
loop_
_entity_poly.entity_id
_entity_poly.type
_entity_poly.pdbx_seq_one_letter_code
_entity_poly.pdbx_strand_id
1 'polypeptide(L)'
;MVKMDGAFWRALHLPLGLQLHYRYRLDEGEWRAQRLTVSMDLTGGFRLRSGSGASARFLEEGGVLCFFERAGGKDPLLDLWLLALGLTPLADAPMSWADRPSDRLLPLAWPWWALRGLLRPLGGGLDSRYHRSREKGLWRQQGQHRLPLLPGIKQEGASVAIIDPERGCTRLSLQTADCLLEAELEEISTIEDQGIPQARISLKETY
;
A
#
# COMPACT_ATOMS: atom_id res chain seq x y z
N MET A 1 -16.82 3.97 21.79
CA MET A 1 -16.30 5.01 20.88
C MET A 1 -14.79 4.89 20.88
N VAL A 2 -14.20 4.32 19.82
CA VAL A 2 -12.73 4.25 19.70
C VAL A 2 -12.25 5.69 19.46
N LYS A 3 -11.43 6.21 20.36
CA LYS A 3 -10.89 7.56 20.25
C LYS A 3 -9.95 7.58 19.04
N MET A 4 -10.34 8.25 17.94
CA MET A 4 -9.58 8.33 16.67
C MET A 4 -8.43 9.35 16.75
N ASP A 5 -7.72 9.39 17.88
CA ASP A 5 -6.79 10.48 18.23
C ASP A 5 -5.35 9.94 18.37
N GLY A 6 -5.11 8.72 17.87
CA GLY A 6 -3.84 8.00 18.00
C GLY A 6 -2.77 8.49 17.02
N ALA A 7 -1.50 8.33 17.40
CA ALA A 7 -0.38 8.70 16.53
C ALA A 7 -0.35 7.85 15.25
N PHE A 8 -0.83 6.61 15.32
CA PHE A 8 -0.99 5.74 14.16
C PHE A 8 -2.00 6.27 13.12
N TRP A 9 -3.14 6.82 13.55
CA TRP A 9 -4.13 7.39 12.63
C TRP A 9 -3.52 8.55 11.82
N ARG A 10 -2.81 9.47 12.49
CA ARG A 10 -2.14 10.60 11.82
C ARG A 10 -1.11 10.14 10.79
N ALA A 11 -0.36 9.08 11.10
CA ALA A 11 0.65 8.53 10.21
C ALA A 11 0.07 7.96 8.91
N LEU A 12 -1.17 7.49 8.93
CA LEU A 12 -1.85 6.94 7.76
C LEU A 12 -2.95 7.86 7.21
N HIS A 13 -3.07 9.08 7.71
CA HIS A 13 -4.02 10.05 7.19
C HIS A 13 -3.55 10.57 5.83
N LEU A 14 -4.43 10.47 4.83
CA LEU A 14 -4.15 10.82 3.43
C LEU A 14 -4.97 12.05 3.00
N PRO A 15 -4.59 13.28 3.38
CA PRO A 15 -5.31 14.49 2.99
C PRO A 15 -5.15 14.79 1.49
N LEU A 16 -6.14 15.49 0.93
CA LEU A 16 -6.10 15.93 -0.47
C LEU A 16 -4.83 16.70 -0.79
N GLY A 17 -4.21 16.39 -1.93
CA GLY A 17 -2.99 17.06 -2.37
C GLY A 17 -1.71 16.47 -1.77
N LEU A 18 -1.79 15.56 -0.80
CA LEU A 18 -0.61 14.85 -0.28
C LEU A 18 0.12 14.11 -1.42
N GLN A 19 1.43 14.26 -1.45
CA GLN A 19 2.34 13.54 -2.34
C GLN A 19 3.36 12.77 -1.50
N LEU A 20 3.48 11.49 -1.80
CA LEU A 20 4.46 10.58 -1.22
C LEU A 20 5.43 10.19 -2.32
N HIS A 21 6.69 10.59 -2.20
CA HIS A 21 7.74 10.29 -3.16
C HIS A 21 8.54 9.12 -2.65
N TYR A 22 8.45 8.01 -3.35
CA TYR A 22 9.16 6.79 -3.05
C TYR A 22 10.27 6.57 -4.06
N ARG A 23 11.33 5.91 -3.62
CA ARG A 23 12.10 5.04 -4.51
C ARG A 23 11.64 3.60 -4.32
N TYR A 24 11.60 2.81 -5.39
CA TYR A 24 11.33 1.38 -5.31
C TYR A 24 12.26 0.58 -6.23
N ARG A 25 12.49 -0.69 -5.91
CA ARG A 25 13.23 -1.63 -6.77
C ARG A 25 12.57 -2.99 -6.78
N LEU A 26 12.74 -3.70 -7.90
CA LEU A 26 12.41 -5.12 -8.00
C LEU A 26 13.71 -5.91 -7.97
N ASP A 27 13.76 -6.90 -7.09
CA ASP A 27 14.90 -7.79 -6.86
C ASP A 27 16.20 -6.97 -6.66
N GLU A 28 17.28 -7.38 -7.30
CA GLU A 28 18.57 -6.66 -7.30
C GLU A 28 18.65 -5.55 -8.36
N GLY A 29 17.50 -5.12 -8.89
CA GLY A 29 17.41 -4.06 -9.89
C GLY A 29 17.72 -2.66 -9.36
N GLU A 30 17.80 -1.71 -10.29
CA GLU A 30 18.00 -0.30 -9.98
C GLU A 30 16.79 0.32 -9.25
N TRP A 31 17.08 1.22 -8.31
CA TRP A 31 16.08 2.05 -7.65
C TRP A 31 15.45 3.03 -8.65
N ARG A 32 14.12 3.07 -8.65
CA ARG A 32 13.30 3.94 -9.51
C ARG A 32 12.47 4.86 -8.64
N ALA A 33 12.47 6.15 -8.95
CA ALA A 33 11.60 7.12 -8.30
C ALA A 33 10.16 6.96 -8.80
N GLN A 34 9.20 7.05 -7.89
CA GLN A 34 7.77 7.03 -8.20
C GLN A 34 7.01 7.82 -7.14
N ARG A 35 5.98 8.54 -7.57
CA ARG A 35 5.14 9.34 -6.70
C ARG A 35 3.75 8.73 -6.59
N LEU A 36 3.23 8.71 -5.36
CA LEU A 36 1.82 8.52 -5.06
C LEU A 36 1.21 9.87 -4.66
N THR A 37 0.02 10.18 -5.17
CA THR A 37 -0.64 11.47 -4.96
C THR A 37 -2.09 11.26 -4.57
N VAL A 38 -2.51 11.88 -3.47
CA VAL A 38 -3.90 11.92 -3.06
C VAL A 38 -4.62 12.96 -3.91
N SER A 39 -5.68 12.52 -4.56
CA SER A 39 -6.53 13.30 -5.45
C SER A 39 -7.98 13.03 -5.13
N MET A 40 -8.87 13.88 -5.65
CA MET A 40 -10.31 13.67 -5.59
C MET A 40 -10.85 13.57 -7.01
N ASP A 41 -11.80 12.67 -7.24
CA ASP A 41 -12.52 12.62 -8.51
C ASP A 41 -13.78 13.51 -8.48
N LEU A 42 -14.43 13.62 -9.64
CA LEU A 42 -15.61 14.49 -9.82
C LEU A 42 -16.80 14.09 -8.94
N THR A 43 -16.80 12.88 -8.37
CA THR A 43 -17.85 12.40 -7.46
C THR A 43 -17.56 12.73 -6.00
N GLY A 44 -16.47 13.46 -5.72
CA GLY A 44 -16.01 13.73 -4.36
C GLY A 44 -15.25 12.56 -3.72
N GLY A 45 -14.91 11.53 -4.51
CA GLY A 45 -14.20 10.36 -4.01
C GLY A 45 -12.70 10.54 -3.97
N PHE A 46 -12.06 10.20 -2.84
CA PHE A 46 -10.61 10.21 -2.74
C PHE A 46 -9.96 9.04 -3.49
N ARG A 47 -8.84 9.34 -4.15
CA ARG A 47 -8.01 8.38 -4.89
C ARG A 47 -6.55 8.59 -4.60
N LEU A 48 -5.84 7.50 -4.35
CA LEU A 48 -4.38 7.46 -4.38
C LEU A 48 -3.94 7.11 -5.80
N ARG A 49 -3.25 8.05 -6.46
CA ARG A 49 -2.81 7.93 -7.85
C ARG A 49 -1.30 7.80 -7.93
N SER A 50 -0.85 6.87 -8.74
CA SER A 50 0.56 6.71 -9.10
C SER A 50 0.92 7.61 -10.28
N GLY A 51 2.19 8.01 -10.37
CA GLY A 51 2.74 8.74 -11.53
C GLY A 51 2.59 8.03 -12.88
N SER A 52 2.34 6.71 -12.87
CA SER A 52 2.05 5.90 -14.07
C SER A 52 0.61 6.04 -14.58
N GLY A 53 -0.28 6.68 -13.80
CA GLY A 53 -1.72 6.75 -14.06
C GLY A 53 -2.56 5.65 -13.39
N ALA A 54 -1.94 4.64 -12.77
CA ALA A 54 -2.67 3.68 -11.93
C ALA A 54 -3.25 4.37 -10.69
N SER A 55 -4.39 3.91 -10.20
CA SER A 55 -5.02 4.49 -9.00
C SER A 55 -5.89 3.51 -8.23
N ALA A 56 -6.18 3.82 -6.98
CA ALA A 56 -7.20 3.16 -6.19
C ALA A 56 -8.02 4.20 -5.43
N ARG A 57 -9.33 3.97 -5.30
CA ARG A 57 -10.16 4.73 -4.37
C ARG A 57 -9.83 4.33 -2.94
N PHE A 58 -10.05 5.24 -2.02
CA PHE A 58 -9.99 4.92 -0.60
C PHE A 58 -11.02 5.69 0.21
N LEU A 59 -11.29 5.19 1.41
CA LEU A 59 -12.05 5.86 2.45
C LEU A 59 -11.30 5.75 3.77
N GLU A 60 -11.41 6.81 4.58
CA GLU A 60 -10.92 6.86 5.96
C GLU A 60 -12.11 7.17 6.88
N GLU A 61 -12.89 6.14 7.21
CA GLU A 61 -14.11 6.29 8.02
C GLU A 61 -14.20 5.18 9.05
N GLY A 62 -14.89 5.45 10.17
CA GLY A 62 -15.18 4.44 11.18
C GLY A 62 -13.93 3.81 11.84
N GLY A 63 -12.78 4.49 11.79
CA GLY A 63 -11.53 3.97 12.32
C GLY A 63 -10.82 2.97 11.41
N VAL A 64 -11.09 2.99 10.10
CA VAL A 64 -10.46 2.12 9.11
C VAL A 64 -10.02 2.94 7.89
N LEU A 65 -8.82 2.65 7.38
CA LEU A 65 -8.38 3.03 6.04
C LEU A 65 -8.65 1.83 5.12
N CYS A 66 -9.42 2.03 4.06
CA CYS A 66 -9.79 0.97 3.13
C CYS A 66 -9.60 1.41 1.68
N PHE A 67 -8.83 0.65 0.91
CA PHE A 67 -8.63 0.86 -0.53
C PHE A 67 -9.47 -0.11 -1.37
N PHE A 68 -10.07 0.40 -2.44
CA PHE A 68 -10.91 -0.36 -3.36
C PHE A 68 -10.88 0.25 -4.77
N GLU A 69 -11.54 -0.41 -5.73
CA GLU A 69 -11.63 0.07 -7.12
C GLU A 69 -10.29 0.47 -7.75
N ARG A 70 -9.31 -0.44 -7.64
CA ARG A 70 -8.02 -0.30 -8.33
C ARG A 70 -8.25 -0.23 -9.85
N ALA A 71 -7.78 0.85 -10.48
CA ALA A 71 -7.87 1.12 -11.91
C ALA A 71 -6.49 1.41 -12.54
N GLY A 72 -6.38 1.27 -13.86
CA GLY A 72 -5.16 1.51 -14.64
C GLY A 72 -4.28 0.27 -14.86
N GLY A 73 -3.09 0.49 -15.44
CA GLY A 73 -2.09 -0.56 -15.72
C GLY A 73 -1.47 -1.15 -14.46
N LYS A 74 -0.61 -2.17 -14.59
CA LYS A 74 0.19 -2.69 -13.46
C LYS A 74 1.10 -1.59 -12.92
N ASP A 75 1.18 -1.46 -11.61
CA ASP A 75 2.02 -0.46 -10.95
C ASP A 75 2.63 -1.06 -9.68
N PRO A 76 3.94 -1.40 -9.68
CA PRO A 76 4.54 -2.12 -8.56
C PRO A 76 4.38 -1.41 -7.21
N LEU A 77 4.61 -0.09 -7.16
CA LEU A 77 4.55 0.66 -5.91
C LEU A 77 3.12 0.75 -5.37
N LEU A 78 2.15 1.09 -6.23
CA LEU A 78 0.75 1.15 -5.81
C LEU A 78 0.23 -0.24 -5.44
N ASP A 79 0.53 -1.27 -6.22
CA ASP A 79 0.07 -2.63 -5.95
C ASP A 79 0.67 -3.16 -4.62
N LEU A 80 1.93 -2.83 -4.32
CA LEU A 80 2.57 -3.06 -3.02
C LEU A 80 1.87 -2.33 -1.88
N TRP A 81 1.61 -1.04 -2.04
CA TRP A 81 0.90 -0.23 -1.05
C TRP A 81 -0.46 -0.86 -0.71
N LEU A 82 -1.22 -1.25 -1.74
CA LEU A 82 -2.52 -1.87 -1.59
C LEU A 82 -2.45 -3.25 -0.93
N LEU A 83 -1.42 -4.04 -1.20
CA LEU A 83 -1.22 -5.31 -0.48
C LEU A 83 -0.86 -5.08 0.98
N ALA A 84 0.02 -4.13 1.27
CA ALA A 84 0.52 -3.92 2.63
C ALA A 84 -0.45 -3.16 3.53
N LEU A 85 -1.23 -2.22 2.97
CA LEU A 85 -2.08 -1.27 3.69
C LEU A 85 -3.55 -1.26 3.24
N GLY A 86 -3.97 -2.18 2.37
CA GLY A 86 -5.28 -2.20 1.70
C GLY A 86 -6.48 -2.00 2.62
N LEU A 87 -6.69 -2.89 3.58
CA LEU A 87 -7.60 -2.69 4.70
C LEU A 87 -6.78 -2.56 5.97
N THR A 88 -6.81 -1.40 6.61
CA THR A 88 -6.00 -1.13 7.80
C THR A 88 -6.86 -0.50 8.90
N PRO A 89 -7.14 -1.23 10.00
CA PRO A 89 -7.74 -0.64 11.19
C PRO A 89 -6.81 0.43 11.77
N LEU A 90 -7.33 1.61 12.09
CA LEU A 90 -6.58 2.78 12.56
C LEU A 90 -6.45 2.84 14.09
N ALA A 91 -6.78 1.74 14.78
CA ALA A 91 -6.59 1.61 16.22
C ALA A 91 -5.10 1.63 16.60
N ASP A 92 -4.73 2.42 17.60
CA ASP A 92 -3.35 2.59 18.07
C ASP A 92 -2.91 1.42 18.99
N ALA A 93 -3.09 0.19 18.52
CA ALA A 93 -2.83 -1.04 19.26
C ALA A 93 -2.31 -2.16 18.34
N PRO A 94 -1.48 -3.09 18.85
CA PRO A 94 -1.17 -4.33 18.15
C PRO A 94 -2.42 -5.16 17.92
N MET A 95 -2.57 -5.73 16.73
CA MET A 95 -3.75 -6.52 16.36
C MET A 95 -3.53 -7.36 15.12
N SER A 96 -4.48 -8.24 14.85
CA SER A 96 -4.53 -9.04 13.63
C SER A 96 -5.91 -8.98 13.00
N TRP A 97 -5.96 -9.04 11.68
CA TRP A 97 -7.21 -9.06 10.92
C TRP A 97 -7.03 -9.84 9.62
N ALA A 98 -8.14 -10.08 8.93
CA ALA A 98 -8.16 -10.72 7.62
C ALA A 98 -8.76 -9.77 6.60
N ASP A 99 -8.32 -9.91 5.35
CA ASP A 99 -8.83 -9.15 4.21
C ASP A 99 -8.79 -10.03 2.94
N ARG A 100 -9.49 -9.58 1.90
CA ARG A 100 -9.53 -10.23 0.59
C ARG A 100 -9.18 -9.26 -0.54
N PRO A 101 -7.95 -8.70 -0.55
CA PRO A 101 -7.49 -7.85 -1.63
C PRO A 101 -7.49 -8.60 -2.96
N SER A 102 -7.59 -7.87 -4.07
CA SER A 102 -7.64 -8.50 -5.40
C SER A 102 -6.40 -9.35 -5.68
N ASP A 103 -6.60 -10.55 -6.22
CA ASP A 103 -5.53 -11.43 -6.71
C ASP A 103 -4.75 -10.87 -7.90
N ARG A 104 -5.17 -9.72 -8.42
CA ARG A 104 -4.43 -8.95 -9.43
C ARG A 104 -3.25 -8.19 -8.86
N LEU A 105 -3.24 -7.92 -7.55
CA LEU A 105 -2.18 -7.17 -6.88
C LEU A 105 -0.94 -8.04 -6.60
N LEU A 106 -1.11 -9.36 -6.46
CA LEU A 106 0.02 -10.26 -6.24
C LEU A 106 0.88 -10.33 -7.52
N PRO A 107 2.17 -9.99 -7.47
CA PRO A 107 3.07 -10.21 -8.58
C PRO A 107 3.24 -11.72 -8.76
N LEU A 108 3.01 -12.17 -9.98
CA LEU A 108 3.07 -13.58 -10.36
C LEU A 108 4.01 -13.71 -11.54
N ALA A 109 4.86 -14.73 -11.53
CA ALA A 109 5.59 -15.12 -12.73
C ALA A 109 4.60 -15.44 -13.87
N TRP A 110 5.10 -15.38 -15.10
CA TRP A 110 4.30 -15.55 -16.31
C TRP A 110 3.38 -16.78 -16.30
N PRO A 111 3.81 -18.01 -15.89
CA PRO A 111 2.96 -19.18 -16.01
C PRO A 111 1.80 -19.11 -15.02
N TRP A 112 2.04 -18.59 -13.81
CA TRP A 112 1.03 -18.42 -12.77
C TRP A 112 0.06 -17.29 -13.11
N TRP A 113 0.55 -16.21 -13.73
CA TRP A 113 -0.29 -15.13 -14.23
C TRP A 113 -1.25 -15.62 -15.32
N ALA A 114 -0.76 -16.42 -16.28
CA ALA A 114 -1.57 -16.99 -17.34
C ALA A 114 -2.61 -17.98 -16.79
N LEU A 115 -2.18 -18.89 -15.90
CA LEU A 115 -3.07 -19.85 -15.25
C LEU A 115 -4.16 -19.15 -14.42
N ARG A 116 -3.81 -18.10 -13.67
CA ARG A 116 -4.79 -17.27 -12.94
C ARG A 116 -5.79 -16.64 -13.91
N GLY A 117 -5.33 -16.10 -15.05
CA GLY A 117 -6.20 -15.51 -16.06
C GLY A 117 -7.22 -16.50 -16.65
N LEU A 118 -6.79 -17.76 -16.84
CA LEU A 118 -7.65 -18.84 -17.31
C LEU A 118 -8.68 -19.28 -16.27
N LEU A 119 -8.25 -19.47 -15.01
CA LEU A 119 -9.11 -19.99 -13.94
C LEU A 119 -10.03 -18.92 -13.34
N ARG A 120 -9.63 -17.64 -13.39
CA ARG A 120 -10.32 -16.52 -12.75
C ARG A 120 -10.35 -15.31 -13.68
N PRO A 121 -11.07 -15.38 -14.82
CA PRO A 121 -11.11 -14.29 -15.78
C PRO A 121 -11.69 -12.99 -15.19
N LEU A 122 -12.66 -13.11 -14.29
CA LEU A 122 -13.27 -11.98 -13.57
C LEU A 122 -12.44 -11.51 -12.36
N GLY A 123 -11.31 -12.17 -12.08
CA GLY A 123 -10.51 -11.96 -10.88
C GLY A 123 -11.05 -12.70 -9.65
N GLY A 124 -10.33 -12.60 -8.55
CA GLY A 124 -10.70 -13.15 -7.26
C GLY A 124 -10.05 -12.40 -6.10
N GLY A 125 -10.34 -12.84 -4.88
CA GLY A 125 -9.72 -12.33 -3.67
C GLY A 125 -8.60 -13.25 -3.18
N LEU A 126 -7.52 -12.66 -2.70
CA LEU A 126 -6.50 -13.34 -1.90
C LEU A 126 -7.10 -13.71 -0.53
N ASP A 127 -6.59 -14.77 0.10
CA ASP A 127 -6.73 -14.95 1.55
C ASP A 127 -5.56 -14.23 2.20
N SER A 128 -5.81 -13.02 2.72
CA SER A 128 -4.76 -12.20 3.34
C SER A 128 -4.98 -12.08 4.84
N ARG A 129 -3.92 -12.33 5.60
CA ARG A 129 -3.90 -12.22 7.06
C ARG A 129 -2.84 -11.21 7.47
N TYR A 130 -3.28 -10.22 8.23
CA TYR A 130 -2.43 -9.14 8.67
C TYR A 130 -2.19 -9.20 10.16
N HIS A 131 -1.00 -8.76 10.56
CA HIS A 131 -0.63 -8.56 11.94
C HIS A 131 0.13 -7.25 12.05
N ARG A 132 -0.21 -6.44 13.05
CA ARG A 132 0.51 -5.21 13.38
C ARG A 132 1.12 -5.35 14.78
N SER A 133 2.40 -5.08 14.87
CA SER A 133 3.18 -4.98 16.10
C SER A 133 3.82 -3.60 16.23
N ARG A 134 4.27 -3.26 17.44
CA ARG A 134 5.04 -2.05 17.69
C ARG A 134 6.48 -2.46 18.04
N GLU A 135 7.45 -1.94 17.28
CA GLU A 135 8.86 -2.28 17.38
C GLU A 135 9.69 -1.01 17.37
N LYS A 136 10.46 -0.76 18.44
CA LYS A 136 11.34 0.42 18.58
C LYS A 136 10.62 1.76 18.31
N GLY A 137 9.37 1.88 18.76
CA GLY A 137 8.55 3.08 18.58
C GLY A 137 7.82 3.17 17.23
N LEU A 138 8.23 2.39 16.24
CA LEU A 138 7.60 2.29 14.92
C LEU A 138 6.51 1.21 14.91
N TRP A 139 5.55 1.37 14.01
CA TRP A 139 4.56 0.35 13.71
C TRP A 139 5.06 -0.54 12.58
N ARG A 140 5.04 -1.86 12.80
CA ARG A 140 5.34 -2.86 11.78
C ARG A 140 4.08 -3.62 11.45
N GLN A 141 3.58 -3.48 10.23
CA GLN A 141 2.42 -4.18 9.71
C GLN A 141 2.86 -5.23 8.71
N GLN A 142 2.51 -6.49 8.95
CA GLN A 142 2.90 -7.64 8.15
C GLN A 142 1.64 -8.27 7.56
N GLY A 143 1.68 -8.64 6.28
CA GLY A 143 0.61 -9.33 5.57
C GLY A 143 1.11 -10.66 5.01
N GLN A 144 0.34 -11.72 5.20
CA GLN A 144 0.54 -12.99 4.50
C GLN A 144 -0.59 -13.19 3.51
N HIS A 145 -0.25 -13.32 2.22
CA HIS A 145 -1.20 -13.40 1.12
C HIS A 145 -1.14 -14.77 0.48
N ARG A 146 -2.31 -15.39 0.31
CA ARG A 146 -2.42 -16.71 -0.33
C ARG A 146 -3.39 -16.68 -1.50
N LEU A 147 -2.95 -17.22 -2.62
CA LEU A 147 -3.72 -17.41 -3.83
C LEU A 147 -3.79 -18.91 -4.18
N PRO A 148 -4.87 -19.62 -3.80
CA PRO A 148 -5.08 -20.98 -4.26
C PRO A 148 -5.48 -20.97 -5.74
N LEU A 149 -4.70 -21.61 -6.61
CA LEU A 149 -5.00 -21.71 -8.04
C LEU A 149 -5.75 -23.01 -8.35
N LEU A 150 -5.20 -24.14 -7.92
CA LEU A 150 -5.78 -25.48 -8.07
C LEU A 150 -5.60 -26.27 -6.77
N PRO A 151 -6.30 -27.42 -6.58
CA PRO A 151 -6.01 -28.31 -5.46
C PRO A 151 -4.51 -28.66 -5.39
N GLY A 152 -3.85 -28.31 -4.30
CA GLY A 152 -2.41 -28.52 -4.09
C GLY A 152 -1.48 -27.45 -4.71
N ILE A 153 -1.99 -26.53 -5.54
CA ILE A 153 -1.20 -25.47 -6.17
C ILE A 153 -1.63 -24.11 -5.61
N LYS A 154 -0.71 -23.46 -4.90
CA LYS A 154 -0.91 -22.14 -4.31
C LYS A 154 0.27 -21.22 -4.59
N GLN A 155 -0.01 -19.94 -4.71
CA GLN A 155 0.97 -18.87 -4.74
C GLN A 155 0.87 -18.07 -3.43
N GLU A 156 2.01 -17.67 -2.90
CA GLU A 156 2.10 -16.99 -1.61
C GLU A 156 2.99 -15.75 -1.72
N GLY A 157 2.67 -14.75 -0.90
CA GLY A 157 3.48 -13.56 -0.74
C GLY A 157 3.41 -13.02 0.68
N ALA A 158 4.43 -12.29 1.11
CA ALA A 158 4.50 -11.65 2.41
C ALA A 158 4.83 -10.16 2.24
N SER A 159 3.93 -9.28 2.68
CA SER A 159 4.16 -7.84 2.66
C SER A 159 4.57 -7.32 4.03
N VAL A 160 5.37 -6.27 4.08
CA VAL A 160 5.67 -5.52 5.29
C VAL A 160 5.53 -4.02 5.02
N ALA A 161 4.90 -3.30 5.94
CA ALA A 161 4.92 -1.85 6.01
C ALA A 161 5.54 -1.41 7.33
N ILE A 162 6.48 -0.47 7.27
CA ILE A 162 7.04 0.23 8.42
C ILE A 162 6.40 1.62 8.45
N ILE A 163 5.69 1.91 9.53
CA ILE A 163 4.89 3.12 9.68
C ILE A 163 5.45 3.89 10.87
N ASP A 164 6.02 5.05 10.57
CA ASP A 164 6.50 6.01 11.53
C ASP A 164 5.33 6.92 11.95
N PRO A 165 5.04 7.06 13.25
CA PRO A 165 3.98 7.94 13.75
C PRO A 165 4.06 9.40 13.28
N GLU A 166 5.25 9.88 12.93
CA GLU A 166 5.50 11.27 12.51
C GLU A 166 5.63 11.41 11.00
N ARG A 167 6.14 10.37 10.31
CA ARG A 167 6.49 10.41 8.88
C ARG A 167 5.57 9.56 7.99
N GLY A 168 4.65 8.82 8.58
CA GLY A 168 3.77 7.90 7.87
C GLY A 168 4.46 6.61 7.45
N CYS A 169 3.98 5.98 6.37
CA CYS A 169 4.58 4.75 5.86
C CYS A 169 5.95 5.07 5.25
N THR A 170 7.04 4.63 5.88
CA THR A 170 8.41 4.97 5.47
C THR A 170 9.05 3.89 4.61
N ARG A 171 8.69 2.62 4.84
CA ARG A 171 9.20 1.48 4.06
C ARG A 171 8.10 0.49 3.77
N LEU A 172 8.14 -0.08 2.57
CA LEU A 172 7.27 -1.16 2.14
C LEU A 172 8.12 -2.27 1.54
N SER A 173 7.75 -3.52 1.75
CA SER A 173 8.31 -4.62 1.00
C SER A 173 7.29 -5.71 0.73
N LEU A 174 7.51 -6.48 -0.32
CA LEU A 174 6.77 -7.67 -0.67
C LEU A 174 7.73 -8.73 -1.15
N GLN A 175 7.72 -9.89 -0.49
CA GLN A 175 8.43 -11.07 -0.91
C GLN A 175 7.45 -12.12 -1.43
N THR A 176 7.71 -12.65 -2.61
CA THR A 176 7.07 -13.84 -3.17
C THR A 176 8.14 -14.89 -3.49
N ALA A 177 7.75 -16.05 -4.02
CA ALA A 177 8.73 -17.02 -4.51
C ALA A 177 9.57 -16.51 -5.69
N ASP A 178 8.99 -15.61 -6.50
CA ASP A 178 9.56 -15.20 -7.79
C ASP A 178 10.06 -13.75 -7.81
N CYS A 179 9.80 -12.98 -6.75
CA CYS A 179 10.08 -11.54 -6.72
C CYS A 179 10.21 -11.01 -5.29
N LEU A 180 11.18 -10.14 -5.10
CA LEU A 180 11.26 -9.18 -3.99
C LEU A 180 10.98 -7.77 -4.54
N LEU A 181 10.11 -7.03 -3.88
CA LEU A 181 9.83 -5.63 -4.18
C LEU A 181 10.04 -4.83 -2.90
N GLU A 182 10.81 -3.75 -2.99
CA GLU A 182 11.11 -2.87 -1.87
C GLU A 182 10.83 -1.43 -2.26
N ALA A 183 10.32 -0.64 -1.32
CA ALA A 183 10.11 0.79 -1.49
C ALA A 183 10.45 1.56 -0.22
N GLU A 184 11.04 2.74 -0.40
CA GLU A 184 11.44 3.64 0.68
C GLU A 184 10.93 5.05 0.38
N LEU A 185 10.30 5.67 1.36
CA LEU A 185 9.81 7.05 1.27
C LEU A 185 10.99 8.01 1.36
N GLU A 186 11.18 8.82 0.32
CA GLU A 186 12.26 9.82 0.25
C GLU A 186 11.77 11.22 0.60
N GLU A 187 10.52 11.56 0.25
CA GLU A 187 9.96 12.89 0.46
C GLU A 187 8.43 12.84 0.64
N ILE A 188 7.93 13.75 1.47
CA ILE A 188 6.50 14.07 1.57
C ILE A 188 6.31 15.51 1.12
N SER A 189 5.37 15.76 0.22
CA SER A 189 5.02 17.12 -0.20
C SER A 189 3.53 17.32 -0.38
N THR A 190 3.09 18.55 -0.61
CA THR A 190 1.72 18.87 -1.02
C THR A 190 1.68 19.39 -2.45
N ILE A 191 0.55 19.21 -3.15
CA ILE A 191 0.27 19.90 -4.41
C ILE A 191 0.15 21.40 -4.11
N GLU A 192 0.75 22.22 -4.96
CA GLU A 192 0.57 23.67 -4.94
C GLU A 192 -0.84 24.03 -5.44
N ASP A 193 -1.55 24.83 -4.66
CA ASP A 193 -2.86 25.42 -5.01
C ASP A 193 -2.81 26.93 -4.71
N GLN A 194 -3.67 27.73 -5.35
CA GLN A 194 -3.66 29.19 -5.19
C GLN A 194 -3.80 29.60 -3.71
N GLY A 195 -2.68 30.05 -3.14
CA GLY A 195 -2.60 30.53 -1.76
C GLY A 195 -2.07 29.53 -0.73
N ILE A 196 -1.79 28.27 -1.10
CA ILE A 196 -1.14 27.28 -0.22
C ILE A 196 0.28 27.01 -0.72
N PRO A 197 1.32 27.45 0.01
CA PRO A 197 2.71 27.19 -0.38
C PRO A 197 2.99 25.69 -0.34
N GLN A 198 3.81 25.23 -1.27
CA GLN A 198 4.28 23.85 -1.29
C GLN A 198 5.07 23.54 -0.01
N ALA A 199 4.57 22.62 0.81
CA ALA A 199 5.36 22.05 1.90
C ALA A 199 6.14 20.86 1.36
N ARG A 200 7.43 20.74 1.73
CA ARG A 200 8.28 19.59 1.40
C ARG A 200 9.05 19.15 2.64
N ILE A 201 9.04 17.86 2.91
CA ILE A 201 9.78 17.23 3.99
C ILE A 201 10.58 16.09 3.37
N SER A 202 11.89 16.27 3.25
CA SER A 202 12.82 15.20 2.83
C SER A 202 13.14 14.29 4.00
N LEU A 203 13.13 12.99 3.75
CA LEU A 203 13.43 11.95 4.74
C LEU A 203 14.84 11.36 4.59
N LYS A 204 15.67 11.94 3.70
CA LYS A 204 17.06 11.50 3.47
C LYS A 204 17.78 11.32 4.81
N GLU A 205 18.32 10.12 4.97
CA GLU A 205 18.82 9.57 6.21
C GLU A 205 19.84 10.50 6.88
N THR A 206 19.50 10.95 8.09
CA THR A 206 20.49 11.16 9.14
C THR A 206 21.01 9.78 9.51
N TYR A 207 22.07 9.32 8.84
CA TYR A 207 22.93 8.25 9.35
C TYR A 207 23.89 8.84 10.38
#